data_AF-A0A6L7CMU8-F1
#
_entry.id   AF-A0A6L7CMU8-F1
#
_cell.length_a   1.000
_cell.length_b   1.000
_cell.length_c   1.000
_cell.angle_alpha   90.00
_cell.angle_beta   90.00
_cell.angle_gamma   90.00
#
_symmetry.space_group_name_H-M   'P 1'
#
loop_
_entity.id
_entity.type
_entity.pdbx_description
1 polymer ?
#
loop_
_entity_poly.entity_id
_entity_poly.type
_entity_poly.pdbx_seq_one_letter_code
_entity_poly.pdbx_strand_id
1 'polypeptide(L)'
;WSLTQNKLLAFHRLMRTDKPIGALLLLWPTLWALWVATPGVPQLWILAVFVAGVWLMRAAGCVVNDYADRKFDGHVKRTANRPLPSGAVTEKEARALFVVLVLISFLLVLTLNTMTILLSIAALALAWVYPFMKRYTHLPQVVLGAAFGWSIPMAFAAVSESVPLSCWLMFLANILWAVAYDTQYAMVDRDDDVKIGIKSTAILFG
;
A
#
# COMPACT_ATOMS: atom_id res chain seq x y z
N TRP A 1 -5.04 -17.17 -24.15
CA TRP A 1 -4.30 -17.23 -22.87
C TRP A 1 -4.92 -18.31 -22.02
N SER A 2 -4.18 -19.38 -21.73
CA SER A 2 -4.64 -20.46 -20.83
C SER A 2 -4.11 -20.18 -19.43
N LEU A 3 -5.01 -19.90 -18.47
CA LEU A 3 -4.65 -19.79 -17.05
C LEU A 3 -4.52 -21.21 -16.46
N THR A 4 -3.28 -21.69 -16.33
CA THR A 4 -2.99 -22.93 -15.59
C THR A 4 -2.98 -22.66 -14.08
N GLN A 5 -3.23 -23.68 -13.26
CA GLN A 5 -3.16 -23.56 -11.78
C GLN A 5 -1.83 -22.96 -11.30
N ASN A 6 -0.72 -23.39 -11.91
CA ASN A 6 0.62 -22.86 -11.59
C ASN A 6 0.73 -21.35 -11.87
N LYS A 7 0.02 -20.86 -12.89
CA LYS A 7 -0.01 -19.43 -13.23
C LYS A 7 -0.81 -18.61 -12.24
N LEU A 8 -1.98 -19.13 -11.82
CA LEU A 8 -2.80 -18.50 -10.78
C LEU A 8 -2.03 -18.38 -9.46
N LEU A 9 -1.31 -19.44 -9.06
CA LEU A 9 -0.44 -19.42 -7.89
C LEU A 9 0.69 -18.40 -8.04
N ALA A 10 1.26 -18.26 -9.24
CA ALA A 10 2.29 -17.26 -9.50
C ALA A 10 1.75 -15.82 -9.36
N PHE A 11 0.54 -15.54 -9.86
CA PHE A 11 -0.12 -14.24 -9.66
C PHE A 11 -0.50 -13.99 -8.19
N HIS A 12 -0.99 -15.00 -7.49
CA HIS A 12 -1.29 -14.92 -6.05
C HIS A 12 -0.06 -14.47 -5.24
N ARG A 13 1.10 -15.11 -5.50
CA ARG A 13 2.37 -14.71 -4.88
C ARG A 13 2.83 -13.31 -5.31
N LEU A 14 2.64 -12.94 -6.57
CA LEU A 14 3.04 -11.63 -7.10
C LEU A 14 2.22 -10.49 -6.46
N MET A 15 0.92 -10.72 -6.24
CA MET A 15 0.02 -9.79 -5.55
C MET A 15 0.24 -9.79 -4.02
N ARG A 16 1.06 -10.72 -3.50
CA ARG A 16 1.26 -10.97 -2.06
C ARG A 16 -0.03 -11.29 -1.30
N THR A 17 -1.02 -11.88 -1.96
CA THR A 17 -2.27 -12.29 -1.31
C THR A 17 -2.07 -13.53 -0.41
N ASP A 18 -0.94 -14.24 -0.55
CA ASP A 18 -0.46 -15.26 0.39
C ASP A 18 0.09 -14.68 1.71
N LYS A 19 0.41 -13.37 1.74
CA LYS A 19 0.98 -12.68 2.90
C LYS A 19 0.13 -11.45 3.25
N PRO A 20 -1.03 -11.65 3.88
CA PRO A 20 -2.06 -10.63 4.00
C PRO A 20 -1.70 -9.51 4.99
N ILE A 21 -0.65 -9.68 5.80
CA ILE A 21 -0.24 -8.71 6.84
C ILE A 21 -0.16 -7.29 6.28
N GLY A 22 0.45 -7.11 5.10
CA GLY A 22 0.55 -5.80 4.47
C GLY A 22 -0.83 -5.20 4.13
N ALA A 23 -1.77 -5.99 3.63
CA ALA A 23 -3.13 -5.50 3.36
C ALA A 23 -3.88 -5.19 4.66
N LEU A 24 -3.70 -6.00 5.70
CA LEU A 24 -4.32 -5.78 7.01
C LEU A 24 -3.83 -4.47 7.67
N LEU A 25 -2.55 -4.12 7.52
CA LEU A 25 -2.00 -2.86 8.00
C LEU A 25 -2.64 -1.63 7.33
N LEU A 26 -3.06 -1.72 6.06
CA LEU A 26 -3.84 -0.66 5.40
C LEU A 26 -5.33 -0.75 5.76
N LEU A 27 -5.85 -1.97 5.95
CA LEU A 27 -7.26 -2.21 6.18
C LEU A 27 -7.72 -1.68 7.53
N TRP A 28 -6.96 -1.93 8.60
CA TRP A 28 -7.38 -1.52 9.96
C TRP A 28 -7.61 -0.01 10.10
N PRO A 29 -6.69 0.87 9.69
CA PRO A 29 -6.90 2.32 9.74
C PRO A 29 -8.09 2.76 8.88
N THR A 30 -8.30 2.11 7.75
CA THR A 30 -9.44 2.35 6.87
C THR A 30 -10.76 2.03 7.57
N LEU A 31 -10.84 0.88 8.23
CA LEU A 31 -12.03 0.46 8.97
C LEU A 31 -12.29 1.38 10.17
N TRP A 32 -11.25 1.73 10.94
CA TRP A 32 -11.39 2.69 12.04
C TRP A 32 -11.98 4.01 11.56
N ALA A 33 -11.49 4.53 10.42
CA ALA A 33 -11.98 5.76 9.84
C ALA A 33 -13.46 5.69 9.46
N LEU A 34 -13.88 4.62 8.78
CA LEU A 34 -15.28 4.45 8.36
C LEU A 34 -16.23 4.41 9.56
N TRP A 35 -15.85 3.70 10.62
CA TRP A 35 -16.67 3.61 11.84
C TRP A 35 -16.69 4.91 12.63
N VAL A 36 -15.56 5.62 12.73
CA VAL A 36 -15.53 6.91 13.42
C VAL A 36 -16.30 7.98 12.64
N ALA A 37 -16.28 7.92 11.30
CA ALA A 37 -16.98 8.87 10.44
C ALA A 37 -18.50 8.63 10.36
N THR A 38 -18.99 7.43 10.72
CA THR A 38 -20.41 7.07 10.60
C THR A 38 -21.07 6.93 11.97
N PRO A 39 -22.26 7.52 12.21
CA PRO A 39 -23.08 7.13 13.36
C PRO A 39 -23.62 5.71 13.16
N GLY A 40 -23.01 4.72 13.82
CA GLY A 40 -23.40 3.31 13.74
C GLY A 40 -22.60 2.51 12.71
N VAL A 41 -23.28 1.78 11.84
CA VAL A 41 -22.62 0.91 10.83
C VAL A 41 -22.42 1.69 9.53
N PRO A 42 -21.20 1.72 8.94
CA PRO A 42 -20.95 2.33 7.64
C PRO A 42 -21.88 1.77 6.57
N GLN A 43 -22.30 2.62 5.63
CA GLN A 43 -23.07 2.17 4.47
C GLN A 43 -22.32 1.04 3.76
N LEU A 44 -22.99 -0.09 3.56
CA LEU A 44 -22.35 -1.34 3.10
C LEU A 44 -21.61 -1.18 1.77
N TRP A 45 -22.12 -0.34 0.87
CA TRP A 45 -21.44 -0.06 -0.40
C TRP A 45 -20.10 0.67 -0.19
N ILE A 46 -20.07 1.73 0.63
CA ILE A 46 -18.83 2.46 0.97
C ILE A 46 -17.84 1.49 1.63
N LEU A 47 -18.31 0.69 2.59
CA LEU A 47 -17.48 -0.32 3.25
C LEU A 47 -16.88 -1.30 2.23
N ALA A 48 -17.69 -1.84 1.32
CA ALA A 48 -17.24 -2.76 0.29
C ALA A 48 -16.21 -2.12 -0.66
N VAL A 49 -16.44 -0.88 -1.08
CA VAL A 49 -15.52 -0.11 -1.93
C VAL A 49 -14.16 0.06 -1.26
N PHE A 50 -14.12 0.48 0.01
CA PHE A 50 -12.86 0.66 0.73
C PHE A 50 -12.14 -0.65 1.03
N VAL A 51 -12.86 -1.69 1.45
CA VAL A 51 -12.27 -3.02 1.69
C VAL A 51 -11.66 -3.56 0.38
N ALA A 52 -12.42 -3.57 -0.71
CA ALA A 52 -11.93 -4.05 -2.00
C ALA A 52 -10.76 -3.17 -2.50
N GLY A 53 -10.88 -1.85 -2.39
CA GLY A 53 -9.85 -0.89 -2.79
C GLY A 53 -8.52 -1.12 -2.06
N VAL A 54 -8.55 -1.38 -0.76
CA VAL A 54 -7.33 -1.70 0.02
C VAL A 54 -6.63 -2.95 -0.53
N TRP A 55 -7.36 -4.03 -0.76
CA TRP A 55 -6.78 -5.26 -1.29
C TRP A 55 -6.23 -5.08 -2.70
N LEU A 56 -6.98 -4.42 -3.58
CA LEU A 56 -6.58 -4.17 -4.96
C LEU A 56 -5.35 -3.25 -5.05
N MET A 57 -5.34 -2.14 -4.32
CA MET A 57 -4.22 -1.19 -4.33
C MET A 57 -2.99 -1.76 -3.64
N ARG A 58 -3.16 -2.56 -2.57
CA ARG A 58 -2.03 -3.29 -1.98
C ARG A 58 -1.43 -4.28 -2.97
N ALA A 59 -2.27 -5.06 -3.66
CA ALA A 59 -1.82 -5.97 -4.69
C ALA A 59 -1.09 -5.22 -5.81
N ALA A 60 -1.65 -4.13 -6.32
CA ALA A 60 -1.04 -3.31 -7.36
C ALA A 60 0.34 -2.77 -6.94
N GLY A 61 0.44 -2.24 -5.71
CA GLY A 61 1.69 -1.80 -5.13
C GLY A 61 2.74 -2.92 -5.05
N CYS A 62 2.32 -4.15 -4.75
CA CYS A 62 3.22 -5.30 -4.75
C CYS A 62 3.70 -5.67 -6.16
N VAL A 63 2.79 -5.70 -7.14
CA VAL A 63 3.12 -6.01 -8.53
C VAL A 63 4.10 -4.99 -9.10
N VAL A 64 3.86 -3.68 -8.92
CA VAL A 64 4.74 -2.64 -9.47
C VAL A 64 6.10 -2.60 -8.77
N ASN A 65 6.15 -2.89 -7.47
CA ASN A 65 7.42 -2.99 -6.74
C ASN A 65 8.27 -4.14 -7.29
N ASP A 66 7.72 -5.36 -7.39
CA ASP A 66 8.44 -6.50 -7.95
C ASP A 66 8.79 -6.26 -9.43
N TYR A 67 7.96 -5.53 -10.19
CA TYR A 67 8.28 -5.11 -11.55
C TYR A 67 9.49 -4.16 -11.60
N ALA A 68 9.56 -3.18 -10.70
CA ALA A 68 10.70 -2.26 -10.63
C ALA A 68 12.00 -2.99 -10.23
N ASP A 69 11.90 -3.93 -9.29
CA ASP A 69 13.05 -4.64 -8.70
C ASP A 69 13.49 -5.87 -9.51
N ARG A 70 12.75 -6.27 -10.55
CA ARG A 70 12.94 -7.54 -11.30
C ARG A 70 14.37 -7.84 -11.78
N LYS A 71 15.16 -6.81 -12.11
CA LYS A 71 16.56 -6.98 -12.58
C LYS A 71 17.53 -7.23 -11.42
N PHE A 72 17.19 -6.79 -10.22
CA PHE A 72 17.98 -6.95 -9.00
C PHE A 72 17.56 -8.19 -8.22
N ASP A 73 16.26 -8.47 -8.16
CA ASP A 73 15.68 -9.54 -7.34
C ASP A 73 16.24 -10.94 -7.68
N GLY A 74 16.64 -11.19 -8.94
CA GLY A 74 17.25 -12.45 -9.36
C GLY A 74 18.64 -12.72 -8.76
N HIS A 75 19.35 -11.67 -8.32
CA HIS A 75 20.70 -11.76 -7.76
C HIS A 75 20.69 -11.91 -6.23
N VAL A 76 19.52 -11.80 -5.59
CA VAL A 76 19.37 -11.83 -4.12
C VAL A 76 18.69 -13.13 -3.70
N LYS A 77 19.36 -13.92 -2.85
CA LYS A 77 18.88 -15.26 -2.43
C LYS A 77 17.43 -15.27 -1.93
N ARG A 78 17.02 -14.25 -1.18
CA ARG A 78 15.66 -14.11 -0.63
C ARG A 78 14.58 -13.90 -1.70
N THR A 79 14.93 -13.27 -2.82
CA THR A 79 13.97 -12.81 -3.85
C THR A 79 14.14 -13.53 -5.19
N ALA A 80 15.18 -14.35 -5.35
CA ALA A 80 15.47 -15.10 -6.57
C ALA A 80 14.29 -15.98 -7.04
N ASN A 81 13.49 -16.50 -6.10
CA ASN A 81 12.33 -17.35 -6.38
C ASN A 81 11.02 -16.57 -6.59
N ARG A 82 11.06 -15.22 -6.62
CA ARG A 82 9.86 -14.42 -6.89
C ARG A 82 9.31 -14.70 -8.29
N PRO A 83 8.00 -14.47 -8.52
CA PRO A 83 7.35 -14.84 -9.78
C PRO A 83 7.97 -14.20 -11.04
N LEU A 84 8.48 -12.96 -10.95
CA LEU A 84 9.12 -12.27 -12.07
C LEU A 84 10.54 -12.79 -12.37
N PRO A 85 11.49 -12.81 -11.41
CA PRO A 85 12.85 -13.35 -11.66
C PRO A 85 12.88 -14.83 -12.06
N SER A 86 11.97 -15.65 -11.52
CA SER A 86 11.87 -17.08 -11.86
C SER A 86 11.22 -17.35 -13.23
N GLY A 87 10.72 -16.33 -13.91
CA GLY A 87 10.01 -16.46 -15.18
C GLY A 87 8.60 -17.05 -15.08
N ALA A 88 8.11 -17.33 -13.86
CA ALA A 88 6.75 -17.82 -13.62
C ALA A 88 5.69 -16.79 -14.07
N VAL A 89 6.02 -15.50 -14.02
CA VAL A 89 5.26 -14.38 -14.58
C VAL A 89 6.18 -13.55 -15.47
N THR A 90 5.69 -13.16 -16.64
CA THR A 90 6.40 -12.32 -17.61
C THR A 90 6.20 -10.83 -17.28
N GLU A 91 7.07 -9.98 -17.83
CA GLU A 91 6.94 -8.53 -17.70
C GLU A 91 5.64 -7.96 -18.29
N LYS A 92 5.15 -8.56 -19.38
CA LYS A 92 3.88 -8.14 -20.00
C LYS A 92 2.70 -8.48 -19.10
N GLU A 93 2.73 -9.66 -18.49
CA GLU A 93 1.74 -10.12 -17.51
C GLU A 93 1.67 -9.22 -16.29
N ALA A 94 2.81 -8.92 -15.68
CA ALA A 94 2.85 -8.07 -14.49
C ALA A 94 2.33 -6.66 -14.78
N ARG A 95 2.69 -6.06 -15.93
CA ARG A 95 2.15 -4.75 -16.33
C ARG A 95 0.64 -4.79 -16.59
N ALA A 96 0.16 -5.82 -17.30
CA ALA A 96 -1.27 -5.99 -17.54
C ALA A 96 -2.04 -6.15 -16.22
N LEU A 97 -1.55 -6.99 -15.31
CA LEU A 97 -2.15 -7.18 -13.98
C LEU A 97 -2.17 -5.89 -13.18
N PHE A 98 -1.07 -5.14 -13.14
CA PHE A 98 -1.00 -3.85 -12.49
C PHE A 98 -2.06 -2.88 -13.03
N VAL A 99 -2.16 -2.73 -14.36
CA VAL A 99 -3.15 -1.85 -15.00
C VAL A 99 -4.57 -2.28 -14.65
N VAL A 100 -4.88 -3.58 -14.69
CA VAL A 100 -6.21 -4.10 -14.33
C VAL A 100 -6.55 -3.80 -12.87
N LEU A 101 -5.63 -4.05 -11.93
CA LEU A 101 -5.86 -3.78 -10.50
C LEU A 101 -6.11 -2.29 -10.22
N VAL A 102 -5.32 -1.41 -10.85
CA VAL A 102 -5.48 0.05 -10.72
C VAL A 102 -6.77 0.52 -11.37
N LEU A 103 -7.13 0.01 -12.55
CA LEU A 103 -8.39 0.36 -13.22
C LEU A 103 -9.61 -0.06 -12.40
N ILE A 104 -9.62 -1.28 -11.85
CA ILE A 104 -10.72 -1.72 -10.98
C ILE A 104 -10.80 -0.83 -9.73
N SER A 105 -9.66 -0.53 -9.10
CA SER A 105 -9.62 0.38 -7.94
C SER A 105 -10.15 1.78 -8.26
N PHE A 106 -9.80 2.29 -9.44
CA PHE A 106 -10.28 3.59 -9.91
C PHE A 106 -11.78 3.58 -10.18
N LEU A 107 -12.30 2.55 -10.86
CA LEU A 107 -13.74 2.37 -11.10
C LEU A 107 -14.54 2.31 -9.80
N LEU A 108 -14.01 1.66 -8.75
CA LEU A 108 -14.63 1.65 -7.43
C LEU A 108 -14.72 3.06 -6.82
N VAL A 109 -13.62 3.82 -6.86
CA VAL A 109 -13.59 5.21 -6.35
C VAL A 109 -14.56 6.13 -7.10
N LEU A 110 -14.75 5.94 -8.40
CA LEU A 110 -15.71 6.72 -9.20
C LEU A 110 -17.18 6.53 -8.75
N THR A 111 -17.47 5.52 -7.94
CA THR A 111 -18.81 5.32 -7.36
C THR A 111 -19.04 6.11 -6.07
N LEU A 112 -18.03 6.85 -5.58
CA LEU A 112 -18.10 7.69 -4.40
C LEU A 112 -18.26 9.17 -4.77
N ASN A 113 -18.36 10.04 -3.76
CA ASN A 113 -18.47 11.49 -3.97
C ASN A 113 -17.18 12.11 -4.54
N THR A 114 -17.34 13.29 -5.13
CA THR A 114 -16.27 14.07 -5.78
C THR A 114 -15.09 14.33 -4.85
N MET A 115 -15.34 14.63 -3.57
CA MET A 115 -14.28 14.89 -2.61
C MET A 115 -13.36 13.68 -2.42
N THR A 116 -13.95 12.48 -2.33
CA THR A 116 -13.19 11.22 -2.22
C THR A 116 -12.41 10.93 -3.50
N ILE A 117 -12.99 11.20 -4.67
CA ILE A 117 -12.31 11.07 -5.97
C ILE A 117 -11.08 11.98 -6.03
N LEU A 118 -11.20 13.25 -5.64
CA LEU A 118 -10.07 14.19 -5.61
C LEU A 118 -8.99 13.74 -4.61
N LEU A 119 -9.36 13.25 -3.43
CA LEU A 119 -8.42 12.73 -2.45
C LEU A 119 -7.69 11.46 -2.94
N SER A 120 -8.31 10.66 -3.81
CA SER A 120 -7.65 9.49 -4.41
C SER A 120 -6.45 9.87 -5.30
N ILE A 121 -6.47 11.06 -5.91
CA ILE A 121 -5.34 11.58 -6.70
C ILE A 121 -4.15 11.87 -5.77
N ALA A 122 -4.41 12.45 -4.60
CA ALA A 122 -3.39 12.64 -3.58
C ALA A 122 -2.86 11.30 -3.04
N ALA A 123 -3.73 10.28 -2.90
CA ALA A 123 -3.32 8.93 -2.53
C ALA A 123 -2.32 8.34 -3.54
N LEU A 124 -2.59 8.47 -4.84
CA LEU A 124 -1.70 8.04 -5.91
C LEU A 124 -0.36 8.79 -5.88
N ALA A 125 -0.40 10.11 -5.66
CA ALA A 125 0.81 10.92 -5.53
C ALA A 125 1.68 10.45 -4.35
N LEU A 126 1.10 10.22 -3.18
CA LEU A 126 1.81 9.70 -2.01
C LEU A 126 2.41 8.32 -2.27
N ALA A 127 1.63 7.41 -2.87
CA ALA A 127 2.10 6.07 -3.22
C ALA A 127 3.27 6.11 -4.20
N TRP A 128 3.28 7.07 -5.14
CA TRP A 128 4.37 7.26 -6.08
C TRP A 128 5.63 7.86 -5.43
N VAL A 129 5.47 8.82 -4.50
CA VAL A 129 6.58 9.49 -3.83
C VAL A 129 7.29 8.58 -2.81
N TYR A 130 6.53 7.80 -2.05
CA TYR A 130 7.03 7.01 -0.92
C TYR A 130 8.31 6.18 -1.22
N PRO A 131 8.40 5.37 -2.30
CA PRO A 131 9.54 4.48 -2.55
C PRO A 131 10.89 5.22 -2.68
N PHE A 132 10.86 6.50 -3.03
CA PHE A 132 12.05 7.33 -3.21
C PHE A 132 12.55 7.94 -1.91
N MET A 133 11.75 7.96 -0.84
CA MET A 133 12.02 8.79 0.32
C MET A 133 13.22 8.34 1.15
N LYS A 134 13.53 7.05 1.14
CA LYS A 134 14.72 6.48 1.76
C LYS A 134 16.05 7.01 1.21
N ARG A 135 16.03 7.66 0.03
CA ARG A 135 17.21 8.32 -0.57
C ARG A 135 17.38 9.76 -0.09
N TYR A 136 16.32 10.40 0.38
CA TYR A 136 16.30 11.84 0.66
C TYR A 136 16.21 12.14 2.16
N THR A 137 15.44 11.36 2.93
CA THR A 137 15.16 11.62 4.36
C THR A 137 15.43 10.40 5.24
N HIS A 138 15.73 10.63 6.51
CA HIS A 138 15.77 9.61 7.58
C HIS A 138 14.39 9.27 8.15
N LEU A 139 13.32 9.89 7.62
CA LEU A 139 11.95 9.64 8.03
C LEU A 139 11.09 8.99 6.92
N PRO A 140 11.56 8.02 6.11
CA PRO A 140 10.74 7.43 5.07
C PRO A 140 9.50 6.72 5.65
N GLN A 141 9.57 6.24 6.90
CA GLN A 141 8.45 5.66 7.65
C GLN A 141 7.29 6.64 7.87
N VAL A 142 7.57 7.95 8.00
CA VAL A 142 6.52 8.97 8.09
C VAL A 142 5.74 9.04 6.77
N VAL A 143 6.45 9.00 5.64
CA VAL A 143 5.84 9.04 4.31
C VAL A 143 5.11 7.73 4.00
N LEU A 144 5.65 6.59 4.44
CA LEU A 144 4.97 5.30 4.42
C LEU A 144 3.65 5.38 5.21
N GLY A 145 3.70 5.87 6.44
CA GLY A 145 2.53 6.03 7.30
C GLY A 145 1.48 6.95 6.68
N ALA A 146 1.92 8.01 6.01
CA ALA A 146 1.02 8.90 5.27
C ALA A 146 0.38 8.19 4.07
N ALA A 147 1.15 7.44 3.29
CA ALA A 147 0.63 6.70 2.15
C ALA A 147 -0.33 5.56 2.56
N PHE A 148 0.00 4.80 3.61
CA PHE A 148 -0.84 3.71 4.12
C PHE A 148 -2.06 4.22 4.86
N GLY A 149 -1.95 5.36 5.54
CA GLY A 149 -3.03 5.99 6.28
C GLY A 149 -3.96 6.87 5.44
N TRP A 150 -3.64 7.14 4.18
CA TRP A 150 -4.41 8.11 3.37
C TRP A 150 -5.86 7.69 3.11
N SER A 151 -6.18 6.41 3.31
CA SER A 151 -7.56 5.95 3.31
C SER A 151 -8.41 6.59 4.41
N ILE A 152 -7.81 7.12 5.49
CA ILE A 152 -8.50 7.82 6.58
C ILE A 152 -9.24 9.06 6.06
N PRO A 153 -8.57 10.08 5.49
CA PRO A 153 -9.27 11.24 4.95
C PRO A 153 -10.23 10.88 3.82
N MET A 154 -9.91 9.88 3.01
CA MET A 154 -10.83 9.37 1.99
C MET A 154 -12.11 8.79 2.61
N ALA A 155 -12.01 8.01 3.70
CA ALA A 155 -13.17 7.40 4.37
C ALA A 155 -14.06 8.46 5.03
N PHE A 156 -13.48 9.46 5.70
CA PHE A 156 -14.23 10.60 6.25
C PHE A 156 -14.94 11.39 5.15
N ALA A 157 -14.26 11.68 4.05
CA ALA A 157 -14.85 12.34 2.88
C ALA A 157 -15.97 11.50 2.26
N ALA A 158 -15.81 10.18 2.16
CA ALA A 158 -16.81 9.29 1.57
C ALA A 158 -18.13 9.27 2.35
N VAL A 159 -18.06 9.33 3.68
CA VAL A 159 -19.23 9.25 4.56
C VAL A 159 -19.87 10.61 4.80
N SER A 160 -19.07 11.65 5.02
CA SER A 160 -19.56 12.95 5.54
C SER A 160 -19.29 14.14 4.64
N GLU A 161 -18.62 13.93 3.48
CA GLU A 161 -18.13 15.00 2.60
C GLU A 161 -17.35 16.09 3.35
N SER A 162 -16.66 15.69 4.42
CA SER A 162 -15.87 16.57 5.26
C SER A 162 -14.62 15.86 5.79
N VAL A 163 -13.58 16.62 6.11
CA VAL A 163 -12.34 16.13 6.74
C VAL A 163 -12.08 16.92 8.03
N PRO A 164 -12.87 16.67 9.09
CA PRO A 164 -12.81 17.43 10.34
C PRO A 164 -11.48 17.19 11.08
N LEU A 165 -11.22 17.95 12.14
CA LEU A 165 -10.01 17.78 12.95
C LEU A 165 -9.82 16.34 13.46
N SER A 166 -10.90 15.64 13.83
CA SER A 166 -10.86 14.24 14.25
C SER A 166 -10.26 13.31 13.18
N CYS A 167 -10.53 13.56 11.90
CA CYS A 167 -9.91 12.85 10.77
C CYS A 167 -8.39 13.04 10.78
N TRP A 168 -7.91 14.27 10.88
CA TRP A 168 -6.48 14.58 10.85
C TRP A 168 -5.74 14.08 12.09
N LEU A 169 -6.37 14.12 13.27
CA LEU A 169 -5.81 13.54 14.49
C LEU A 169 -5.66 12.02 14.36
N MET A 170 -6.66 11.34 13.79
CA MET A 170 -6.58 9.89 13.56
C MET A 170 -5.53 9.55 12.48
N PHE A 171 -5.43 10.36 11.43
CA PHE A 171 -4.39 10.23 10.42
C PHE A 171 -2.98 10.40 11.01
N LEU A 172 -2.79 11.39 11.87
CA LEU A 172 -1.53 11.58 12.60
C LEU A 172 -1.22 10.39 13.53
N ALA A 173 -2.21 9.91 14.29
CA ALA A 173 -2.05 8.74 15.14
C ALA A 173 -1.64 7.50 14.32
N ASN A 174 -2.23 7.32 13.13
CA ASN A 174 -1.83 6.25 12.22
C ASN A 174 -0.39 6.41 11.71
N ILE A 175 0.05 7.62 11.37
CA ILE A 175 1.44 7.89 10.98
C ILE A 175 2.39 7.51 12.12
N LEU A 176 2.09 7.92 13.35
CA LEU A 176 2.93 7.59 14.51
C LEU A 176 2.97 6.07 14.76
N TRP A 177 1.83 5.39 14.61
CA TRP A 177 1.77 3.93 14.69
C TRP A 177 2.62 3.26 13.61
N ALA A 178 2.53 3.75 12.36
CA ALA A 178 3.34 3.28 11.24
C ALA A 178 4.83 3.49 11.45
N VAL A 179 5.22 4.66 11.97
CA VAL A 179 6.60 4.92 12.38
C VAL A 179 7.02 3.90 13.43
N ALA A 180 6.22 3.65 14.46
CA ALA A 180 6.60 2.70 15.52
C ALA A 180 6.82 1.27 14.98
N TYR A 181 5.84 0.68 14.29
CA TYR A 181 5.98 -0.71 13.84
C TYR A 181 6.99 -0.87 12.70
N ASP A 182 7.08 0.09 11.78
CA ASP A 182 7.95 -0.04 10.59
C ASP A 182 9.40 0.31 10.94
N THR A 183 9.62 1.16 11.95
CA THR A 183 10.96 1.34 12.55
C THR A 183 11.43 0.02 13.14
N GLN A 184 10.60 -0.63 13.98
CA GLN A 184 10.95 -1.91 14.59
C GLN A 184 11.22 -2.99 13.53
N TYR A 185 10.44 -3.00 12.44
CA TYR A 185 10.69 -3.90 11.31
C TYR A 185 12.03 -3.60 10.63
N ALA A 186 12.35 -2.33 10.41
CA ALA A 186 13.59 -1.90 9.78
C ALA A 186 14.85 -2.13 10.65
N MET A 187 14.71 -2.31 11.97
CA MET A 187 15.85 -2.63 12.84
C MET A 187 16.59 -3.90 12.42
N VAL A 188 15.90 -4.86 11.79
CA VAL A 188 16.49 -6.12 11.31
C VAL A 188 17.49 -5.90 10.18
N ASP A 189 17.23 -4.90 9.31
CA ASP A 189 18.04 -4.60 8.13
C ASP A 189 19.00 -3.41 8.35
N ARG A 190 19.01 -2.84 9.57
CA ARG A 190 19.72 -1.58 9.90
C ARG A 190 21.21 -1.62 9.57
N ASP A 191 21.90 -2.68 9.98
CA ASP A 191 23.36 -2.77 9.79
C ASP A 191 23.75 -2.86 8.30
N ASP A 192 22.89 -3.45 7.48
CA ASP A 192 23.11 -3.51 6.03
C ASP A 192 22.74 -2.18 5.37
N ASP A 193 21.64 -1.55 5.78
CA ASP A 193 21.22 -0.23 5.29
C ASP A 193 22.29 0.85 5.52
N VAL A 194 22.97 0.82 6.67
CA VAL A 194 24.09 1.73 6.98
C VAL A 194 25.25 1.56 6.00
N LYS A 195 25.62 0.31 5.63
CA LYS A 195 26.72 0.05 4.70
C LYS A 195 26.43 0.58 3.29
N ILE A 196 25.18 0.55 2.87
CA ILE A 196 24.74 0.98 1.53
C ILE A 196 24.19 2.41 1.49
N GLY A 197 24.25 3.14 2.62
CA GLY A 197 23.85 4.54 2.71
C GLY A 197 22.33 4.78 2.59
N ILE A 198 21.50 3.77 2.89
CA ILE A 198 20.05 3.94 2.99
C ILE A 198 19.72 4.70 4.27
N LYS A 199 18.74 5.61 4.21
CA LYS A 199 18.25 6.38 5.36
C LYS A 199 16.94 5.78 5.87
N SER A 200 16.80 5.66 7.18
CA SER A 200 15.59 5.14 7.85
C SER A 200 15.47 5.68 9.28
N THR A 201 14.29 5.57 9.89
CA THR A 201 14.07 5.91 11.31
C THR A 201 14.83 4.97 12.24
N ALA A 202 15.04 3.70 11.84
CA ALA A 202 15.87 2.75 12.59
C ALA A 202 17.30 3.27 12.74
N ILE A 203 17.86 3.88 11.69
CA ILE A 203 19.18 4.51 11.73
C ILE A 203 19.14 5.81 12.55
N LEU A 204 18.06 6.59 12.42
CA LEU A 204 17.94 7.89 13.09
C LEU A 204 17.79 7.78 14.61
N PHE A 205 16.99 6.83 15.09
CA PHE A 205 16.64 6.71 16.50
C PHE A 205 17.59 5.83 17.32
N GLY A 206 18.41 5.00 16.66
CA GLY A 206 19.41 4.16 17.34
C GLY A 206 19.01 2.71 17.36
#